data_AF-A0A2S9T7L3-F1
#
_entry.id   AF-A0A2S9T7L3-F1
#
_cell.length_a   1.000
_cell.length_b   1.000
_cell.length_c   1.000
_cell.angle_alpha   90.00
_cell.angle_beta   90.00
_cell.angle_gamma   90.00
#
_symmetry.space_group_name_H-M   'P 1'
#
loop_
_entity.id
_entity.type
_entity.pdbx_description
1 polymer ?
#
loop_
_entity_poly.entity_id
_entity_poly.type
_entity_poly.pdbx_seq_one_letter_code
_entity_poly.pdbx_strand_id
1 'polypeptide(L)'
;MIIDFLRTIIGVALKLLMYPIIFGGGLALLIYSLLAIKKDIEIKNIVFAQAYEEKYMFKSPKLKESYEDWTRRMIKNGEIK
;
A
#
# COMPACT_ATOMS: atom_id res chain seq x y z
N MET A 1 -56.98 -7.86 4.94
CA MET A 1 -56.85 -7.02 3.72
C MET A 1 -56.22 -5.66 4.00
N ILE A 2 -56.86 -4.74 4.75
CA ILE A 2 -56.27 -3.40 5.05
C ILE A 2 -55.04 -3.48 5.97
N ILE A 3 -55.07 -4.35 6.98
CA ILE A 3 -53.95 -4.53 7.92
C ILE A 3 -52.72 -5.14 7.22
N ASP A 4 -52.93 -6.07 6.30
CA ASP A 4 -51.86 -6.70 5.51
C ASP A 4 -51.23 -5.69 4.54
N PHE A 5 -52.05 -4.82 3.96
CA PHE A 5 -51.59 -3.73 3.10
C PHE A 5 -50.72 -2.72 3.87
N LEU A 6 -51.14 -2.30 5.06
CA LEU A 6 -50.36 -1.42 5.94
C LEU A 6 -49.04 -2.08 6.38
N ARG A 7 -49.06 -3.37 6.73
CA ARG A 7 -47.83 -4.12 7.05
C ARG A 7 -46.85 -4.16 5.89
N THR A 8 -47.35 -4.30 4.67
CA THR A 8 -46.52 -4.33 3.46
C THR A 8 -45.84 -2.98 3.22
N ILE A 9 -46.58 -1.88 3.32
CA ILE A 9 -46.03 -0.52 3.15
C ILE A 9 -44.96 -0.22 4.21
N ILE A 10 -45.23 -0.53 5.48
CA ILE A 10 -44.27 -0.32 6.58
C ILE A 10 -43.01 -1.16 6.37
N GLY A 11 -43.17 -2.42 5.94
CA GLY A 11 -42.05 -3.31 5.63
C GLY A 11 -41.17 -2.79 4.48
N VAL A 12 -41.77 -2.22 3.44
CA VAL A 12 -41.03 -1.60 2.33
C VAL A 12 -40.32 -0.33 2.80
N ALA A 13 -40.97 0.53 3.58
CA ALA A 13 -40.38 1.76 4.11
C ALA A 13 -39.16 1.47 5.00
N LEU A 14 -39.25 0.46 5.87
CA LEU A 14 -38.13 0.03 6.72
C LEU A 14 -36.95 -0.51 5.90
N LYS A 15 -37.22 -1.32 4.88
CA LYS A 15 -36.17 -1.80 3.96
C LYS A 15 -35.49 -0.65 3.23
N LEU A 16 -36.26 0.35 2.80
CA LEU A 16 -35.74 1.53 2.12
C LEU A 16 -34.83 2.36 3.04
N LEU A 17 -35.17 2.46 4.32
CA LEU A 17 -34.35 3.13 5.34
C LEU A 17 -33.05 2.38 5.64
N MET A 18 -33.07 1.05 5.64
CA MET A 18 -31.88 0.23 5.87
C MET A 18 -30.93 0.20 4.66
N TYR A 19 -31.47 0.36 3.45
CA TYR A 19 -30.71 0.30 2.20
C TYR A 19 -29.49 1.24 2.15
N PRO A 20 -29.60 2.55 2.48
CA PRO A 20 -28.45 3.45 2.48
C PRO A 20 -27.40 3.10 3.54
N ILE A 21 -27.79 2.47 4.65
CA ILE A 21 -26.84 2.02 5.70
C ILE A 21 -26.03 0.84 5.19
N ILE A 22 -26.70 -0.16 4.61
CA ILE A 22 -26.05 -1.36 4.06
C ILE A 22 -25.19 -0.99 2.85
N PHE A 23 -25.73 -0.15 1.95
CA PHE A 23 -25.02 0.30 0.76
C PHE A 23 -23.83 1.19 1.11
N GLY A 24 -24.02 2.18 2.00
CA GLY A 24 -22.94 3.07 2.46
C GLY A 24 -21.84 2.31 3.20
N GLY A 25 -22.19 1.39 4.09
CA GLY A 25 -21.23 0.54 4.80
C GLY A 25 -20.45 -0.37 3.87
N GLY A 26 -21.13 -1.01 2.91
CA GLY A 26 -20.49 -1.86 1.90
C GLY A 26 -19.54 -1.08 0.99
N LEU A 27 -19.95 0.12 0.54
CA LEU A 27 -19.11 0.98 -0.30
C LEU A 27 -17.86 1.45 0.45
N ALA A 28 -17.99 1.83 1.72
CA ALA A 28 -16.87 2.25 2.56
C ALA A 28 -15.85 1.12 2.74
N LEU A 29 -16.31 -0.11 3.00
CA LEU A 29 -15.43 -1.28 3.09
C LEU A 29 -14.70 -1.58 1.78
N LEU A 30 -15.38 -1.42 0.65
CA LEU A 30 -14.79 -1.62 -0.67
C LEU A 30 -13.71 -0.57 -0.97
N ILE A 31 -13.98 0.71 -0.68
CA ILE A 31 -13.02 1.81 -0.83
C ILE A 31 -11.80 1.59 0.08
N TYR A 32 -12.03 1.24 1.35
CA TYR A 32 -10.95 0.97 2.30
C TYR A 32 -10.06 -0.18 1.83
N SER A 33 -10.66 -1.27 1.37
CA SER A 33 -9.93 -2.44 0.86
C SER A 33 -9.09 -2.10 -0.36
N LEU A 34 -9.63 -1.33 -1.31
CA LEU A 34 -8.89 -0.87 -2.48
C LEU A 34 -7.70 0.03 -2.11
N LEU A 35 -7.90 0.97 -1.18
CA LEU A 35 -6.83 1.84 -0.69
C LEU A 35 -5.75 1.05 0.04
N ALA A 36 -6.13 0.08 0.86
CA ALA A 36 -5.19 -0.79 1.58
C ALA A 36 -4.32 -1.61 0.61
N ILE A 37 -4.94 -2.23 -0.40
CA ILE A 37 -4.20 -2.98 -1.44
C ILE A 37 -3.26 -2.07 -2.21
N LYS A 38 -3.72 -0.88 -2.61
CA LYS A 38 -2.88 0.10 -3.32
C LYS A 38 -1.65 0.48 -2.49
N LYS A 39 -1.84 0.72 -1.19
CA LYS A 39 -0.75 1.06 -0.27
C LYS A 39 0.24 -0.08 -0.08
N ASP A 40 -0.24 -1.31 0.04
CA ASP A 40 0.63 -2.49 0.14
C ASP A 40 1.48 -2.69 -1.13
N ILE A 41 0.89 -2.49 -2.32
CA ILE A 41 1.62 -2.55 -3.60
C ILE A 41 2.66 -1.42 -3.70
N GLU A 42 2.31 -0.21 -3.29
CA GLU A 42 3.22 0.94 -3.28
C GLU A 42 4.43 0.68 -2.37
N ILE A 43 4.21 0.17 -1.16
CA ILE A 43 5.27 -0.20 -0.21
C ILE A 43 6.16 -1.29 -0.81
N LYS A 44 5.58 -2.36 -1.37
CA LYS A 44 6.34 -3.43 -2.03
C LYS A 44 7.20 -2.88 -3.16
N ASN A 45 6.65 -2.02 -4.01
CA ASN A 45 7.40 -1.41 -5.11
C ASN A 45 8.56 -0.54 -4.62
N ILE A 46 8.38 0.23 -3.55
CA ILE A 46 9.46 1.04 -2.95
C ILE A 46 10.55 0.14 -2.39
N VAL A 47 10.18 -0.91 -1.64
CA VAL A 47 11.16 -1.87 -1.07
C VAL A 47 11.90 -2.62 -2.18
N PHE A 48 11.21 -3.03 -3.24
CA PHE A 48 11.84 -3.65 -4.40
C PHE A 48 12.74 -2.69 -5.17
N ALA A 49 12.32 -1.43 -5.36
CA ALA A 49 13.13 -0.40 -6.00
C ALA A 49 14.38 -0.10 -5.18
N GLN A 50 14.26 0.03 -3.85
CA GLN A 50 15.38 0.26 -2.95
C GLN A 50 16.35 -0.93 -2.94
N ALA A 51 15.83 -2.16 -2.86
CA ALA A 51 16.64 -3.37 -2.94
C ALA A 51 17.30 -3.52 -4.33
N TYR A 52 16.64 -3.08 -5.40
CA TYR A 52 17.19 -3.06 -6.74
C TYR A 52 18.28 -1.99 -6.86
N GLU A 53 18.07 -0.77 -6.37
CA GLU A 53 19.10 0.27 -6.35
C GLU A 53 20.31 -0.16 -5.52
N GLU A 54 20.13 -0.75 -4.34
CA GLU A 54 21.24 -1.30 -3.56
C GLU A 54 21.95 -2.42 -4.33
N LYS A 55 21.22 -3.40 -4.86
CA LYS A 55 21.81 -4.52 -5.62
C LYS A 55 22.53 -4.08 -6.89
N TYR A 56 22.13 -2.99 -7.53
CA TYR A 56 22.75 -2.48 -8.76
C TYR A 56 23.83 -1.41 -8.51
N MET A 57 23.75 -0.62 -7.43
CA MET A 57 24.83 0.23 -6.94
C MET A 57 26.11 -0.59 -6.66
N PHE A 58 25.96 -1.82 -6.13
CA PHE A 58 27.09 -2.74 -5.90
C PHE A 58 27.46 -3.63 -7.10
N LYS A 59 26.76 -3.53 -8.25
CA LYS A 59 27.06 -4.30 -9.48
C LYS A 59 27.67 -3.48 -10.61
N SER A 60 27.78 -2.16 -10.49
CA SER A 60 28.53 -1.33 -11.41
C SER A 60 30.05 -1.56 -11.20
N PRO A 61 30.79 -2.11 -12.18
CA PRO A 61 32.23 -2.34 -12.04
C PRO A 61 32.99 -1.04 -11.73
N LYS A 62 32.54 0.08 -12.31
CA LYS A 62 33.10 1.42 -12.09
C LYS A 62 32.93 1.93 -10.66
N LEU A 63 31.77 1.68 -10.04
CA LEU A 63 31.52 2.13 -8.66
C LEU A 63 32.27 1.26 -7.65
N LYS A 64 32.41 -0.04 -7.94
CA LYS A 64 33.22 -0.95 -7.12
C LYS A 64 34.70 -0.57 -7.14
N GLU A 65 35.28 -0.34 -8.33
CA GLU A 65 36.67 0.14 -8.44
C GLU A 65 36.86 1.49 -7.74
N SER A 66 35.93 2.43 -7.91
CA SER A 66 36.00 3.74 -7.25
C SER A 66 35.90 3.65 -5.73
N TYR A 67 35.07 2.74 -5.19
CA TYR A 67 34.97 2.52 -3.76
C TYR A 67 36.21 1.82 -3.20
N GLU A 68 36.73 0.79 -3.88
CA GLU A 68 37.95 0.10 -3.46
C GLU A 68 39.19 1.01 -3.50
N ASP A 69 39.26 1.94 -4.46
CA ASP A 69 40.31 2.96 -4.52
C ASP A 69 40.15 4.01 -3.42
N TRP A 70 38.93 4.47 -3.15
CA TRP A 70 38.66 5.39 -2.04
C TRP A 70 39.00 4.74 -0.69
N THR A 71 38.54 3.52 -0.43
CA THR A 71 38.81 2.80 0.81
C THR A 71 40.31 2.54 1.00
N ARG A 72 41.05 2.20 -0.07
CA ARG A 72 42.53 2.08 0.00
C ARG A 72 43.22 3.40 0.38
N ARG A 73 42.72 4.54 -0.10
CA ARG A 73 43.27 5.86 0.27
C ARG A 73 42.97 6.21 1.73
N MET A 74 41.75 5.94 2.20
CA MET A 74 41.36 6.23 3.58
C MET A 74 42.13 5.36 4.59
N ILE A 75 42.41 4.09 4.27
CA ILE A 75 43.28 3.22 5.10
C ILE A 75 44.73 3.73 5.10
N LYS A 76 45.27 4.12 3.94
CA LYS A 76 46.63 4.70 3.86
C LYS A 76 46.76 6.01 4.64
N ASN A 77 45.70 6.80 4.69
CA ASN A 77 45.65 8.05 5.44
C ASN A 77 45.39 7.83 6.94
N GLY A 78 45.15 6.58 7.38
CA GLY A 78 44.89 6.25 8.78
C GLY A 78 43.52 6.68 9.31
N GLU A 79 42.63 7.13 8.44
CA GLU A 79 41.26 7.54 8.78
C GLU A 79 40.35 6.34 9.04
N ILE A 80 40.70 5.19 8.46
CA ILE A 80 40.04 3.90 8.68
C ILE A 80 41.12 2.91 9.14
N LYS A 81 40.91 2.28 10.30
CA LYS A 81 41.81 1.26 10.87
C LYS A 81 41.57 -0.11 10.26
#